data_AF-A0A5N7B8Z7-F1
#
_entry.id   AF-A0A5N7B8Z7-F1
#
_cell.length_a   1.000
_cell.length_b   1.000
_cell.length_c   1.000
_cell.angle_alpha   90.00
_cell.angle_beta   90.00
_cell.angle_gamma   90.00
#
_symmetry.space_group_name_H-M   'P 1'
#
loop_
_entity.id
_entity.type
_entity.pdbx_description
1 polymer ?
#
loop_
_entity_poly.entity_id
_entity_poly.type
_entity_poly.pdbx_seq_one_letter_code
_entity_poly.pdbx_strand_id
1 'polypeptide(L)'
;MDVGASHKSKPRATASCHPCRTRKVKCNRLSPCAACITRGIQGECKYSAPNEDRQAIAQAEIITELRGQVNQIRDQIAQRGAYRPAFDDFEEEEEEAAVMEIVYSALRLGSEDLVWHIVGRIRNGEDLRDLAKDVARDIGIEDDISV
;
A
#
# COMPACT_ATOMS: atom_id res chain seq x y z
N MET A 1 -28.02 -9.98 59.05
CA MET A 1 -28.86 -10.26 57.86
C MET A 1 -28.61 -9.12 56.90
N ASP A 2 -27.71 -9.30 55.94
CA ASP A 2 -27.31 -8.26 54.98
C ASP A 2 -27.82 -8.65 53.59
N VAL A 3 -28.74 -7.86 53.06
CA VAL A 3 -29.44 -8.13 51.79
C VAL A 3 -28.58 -7.58 50.66
N GLY A 4 -27.84 -8.46 49.98
CA GLY A 4 -27.06 -8.12 48.79
C GLY A 4 -27.96 -7.68 47.63
N ALA A 5 -27.95 -6.39 47.32
CA ALA A 5 -28.64 -5.84 46.15
C ALA A 5 -27.97 -6.33 44.86
N SER A 6 -28.69 -7.17 44.10
CA SER A 6 -28.27 -7.60 42.76
C SER A 6 -28.31 -6.41 41.79
N HIS A 7 -27.14 -5.89 41.41
CA HIS A 7 -27.04 -4.89 40.34
C HIS A 7 -27.45 -5.53 39.01
N LYS A 8 -28.70 -5.28 38.61
CA LYS A 8 -29.23 -5.70 37.30
C LYS A 8 -28.44 -4.98 36.20
N SER A 9 -27.58 -5.72 35.49
CA SER A 9 -26.78 -5.16 34.40
C SER A 9 -27.71 -4.64 33.31
N LYS A 10 -27.49 -3.38 32.90
CA LYS A 10 -28.26 -2.77 31.81
C LYS A 10 -27.98 -3.56 30.53
N PRO A 11 -29.02 -3.93 29.76
CA PRO A 11 -28.83 -4.63 28.50
C PRO A 11 -27.95 -3.78 27.58
N ARG A 12 -26.93 -4.39 26.99
CA ARG A 12 -26.03 -3.72 26.05
C ARG A 12 -26.85 -3.15 24.89
N ALA A 13 -26.74 -1.84 24.65
CA ALA A 13 -27.47 -1.18 23.57
C ALA A 13 -27.07 -1.80 22.22
N THR A 14 -28.05 -2.04 21.35
CA THR A 14 -27.79 -2.61 20.03
C THR A 14 -27.18 -1.56 19.11
N ALA A 15 -26.00 -1.85 18.55
CA ALA A 15 -25.25 -0.91 17.71
C ALA A 15 -25.78 -0.78 16.27
N SER A 16 -26.57 -1.73 15.78
CA SER A 16 -27.17 -1.71 14.43
C SER A 16 -28.41 -0.82 14.37
N CYS A 17 -28.68 -0.17 13.22
CA CYS A 17 -29.92 0.59 13.04
C CYS A 17 -31.14 -0.32 13.01
N HIS A 18 -32.32 0.25 13.30
CA HIS A 18 -33.59 -0.47 13.29
C HIS A 18 -33.85 -1.21 11.95
N PRO A 19 -33.75 -0.57 10.77
CA PRO A 19 -34.02 -1.26 9.52
C PRO A 19 -33.05 -2.43 9.24
N CYS A 20 -31.77 -2.28 9.57
CA CYS A 20 -30.79 -3.36 9.37
C CYS A 20 -30.99 -4.50 10.38
N ARG A 21 -31.37 -4.19 11.62
CA ARG A 21 -31.67 -5.19 12.64
C ARG A 21 -32.90 -6.02 12.26
N THR A 22 -33.99 -5.38 11.85
CA THR A 22 -35.22 -6.05 11.41
C THR A 22 -34.97 -6.94 10.19
N ARG A 23 -34.17 -6.45 9.23
CA ARG A 23 -33.81 -7.21 8.02
C ARG A 23 -32.67 -8.21 8.23
N LYS A 24 -32.05 -8.25 9.42
CA LYS A 24 -30.89 -9.10 9.73
C LYS A 24 -29.71 -8.96 8.76
N VAL A 25 -29.40 -7.73 8.35
CA VAL A 25 -28.26 -7.42 7.45
C VAL A 25 -27.14 -6.67 8.19
N LYS A 26 -25.91 -6.73 7.66
CA LYS A 26 -24.76 -5.99 8.21
C LYS A 26 -25.00 -4.49 8.14
N CYS A 27 -24.79 -3.81 9.26
CA CYS A 27 -24.90 -2.35 9.40
C CYS A 27 -23.51 -1.75 9.62
N ASN A 28 -23.08 -0.81 8.78
CA ASN A 28 -21.79 -0.12 8.97
C ASN A 28 -21.85 1.01 10.02
N ARG A 29 -22.99 1.19 10.69
CA ARG A 29 -23.20 2.06 11.87
C ARG A 29 -23.01 3.57 11.62
N LEU A 30 -22.78 3.98 10.38
CA LEU A 30 -22.85 5.37 9.93
C LEU A 30 -24.30 5.87 9.89
N SER A 31 -24.50 7.18 9.88
CA SER A 31 -25.83 7.80 9.89
C SER A 31 -26.01 8.75 8.69
N PRO A 32 -26.81 8.40 7.67
CA PRO A 32 -27.45 7.09 7.45
C PRO A 32 -26.42 6.00 7.09
N CYS A 33 -26.76 4.74 7.36
CA CYS A 33 -25.86 3.62 7.09
C CYS A 33 -25.86 3.25 5.60
N ALA A 34 -24.77 2.66 5.10
CA ALA A 34 -24.62 2.34 3.67
C ALA A 34 -25.75 1.44 3.15
N ALA A 35 -26.14 0.42 3.91
CA ALA A 35 -27.22 -0.48 3.55
C ALA A 35 -28.58 0.23 3.42
N CYS A 36 -28.83 1.27 4.23
CA CYS A 36 -30.03 2.09 4.12
C CYS A 36 -29.97 3.07 2.94
N ILE A 37 -28.78 3.60 2.62
CA ILE A 37 -28.55 4.45 1.44
C ILE A 37 -28.83 3.66 0.16
N THR A 38 -28.22 2.49 0.00
CA THR A 38 -28.39 1.63 -1.19
C THR A 38 -29.84 1.22 -1.40
N ARG A 39 -30.66 1.19 -0.34
CA ARG A 39 -32.08 0.82 -0.39
C ARG A 39 -33.03 2.01 -0.52
N GLY A 40 -32.52 3.25 -0.52
CA GLY A 40 -33.36 4.45 -0.61
C GLY A 40 -34.23 4.73 0.62
N ILE A 41 -33.82 4.26 1.80
CA ILE A 41 -34.57 4.40 3.07
C ILE A 41 -33.78 5.19 4.13
N GLN A 42 -33.02 6.20 3.71
CA GLN A 42 -32.16 6.99 4.59
C GLN A 42 -32.95 7.63 5.74
N GLY A 43 -34.20 8.08 5.48
CA GLY A 43 -35.08 8.67 6.49
C GLY A 43 -35.55 7.71 7.59
N GLU A 44 -35.53 6.39 7.33
CA GLU A 44 -35.88 5.36 8.30
C GLU A 44 -34.67 4.86 9.11
N CYS A 45 -33.45 5.30 8.76
CA CYS A 45 -32.21 4.83 9.36
C CYS A 45 -32.02 5.40 10.78
N LYS A 46 -32.72 4.82 11.75
CA LYS A 46 -32.71 5.24 13.16
C LYS A 46 -31.99 4.23 14.05
N TYR A 47 -31.37 4.74 15.11
CA TYR A 47 -30.58 3.95 16.07
C TYR A 47 -31.09 4.17 17.49
N SER A 48 -31.02 3.13 18.32
CA SER A 48 -31.32 3.24 19.76
C SER A 48 -30.11 3.63 20.60
N ALA A 49 -28.89 3.38 20.11
CA ALA A 49 -27.64 3.72 20.78
C ALA A 49 -27.16 5.16 20.45
N PRO A 50 -26.46 5.85 21.36
CA PRO A 50 -25.87 7.15 21.09
C PRO A 50 -24.87 7.09 19.93
N ASN A 51 -24.55 8.25 19.35
CA ASN A 51 -23.69 8.32 18.17
C ASN A 51 -22.24 7.91 18.48
N GLU A 52 -21.72 8.36 19.62
CA GLU A 52 -20.34 8.09 20.07
C GLU A 52 -20.03 6.59 20.16
N ASP A 53 -20.87 5.82 20.86
CA ASP A 53 -20.72 4.36 20.99
C ASP A 53 -20.70 3.66 19.62
N ARG A 54 -21.56 4.11 18.70
CA ARG A 54 -21.67 3.52 17.36
C ARG A 54 -20.45 3.85 16.50
N GLN A 55 -19.95 5.08 16.59
CA GLN A 55 -18.76 5.53 15.89
C GLN A 55 -17.53 4.79 16.40
N ALA A 56 -17.38 4.61 17.72
CA ALA A 56 -16.28 3.84 18.29
C ALA A 56 -16.25 2.40 17.75
N ILE A 57 -17.41 1.75 17.65
CA ILE A 57 -17.51 0.40 17.08
C ILE A 57 -17.19 0.41 15.57
N ALA A 58 -17.74 1.36 14.81
CA ALA A 58 -17.45 1.48 13.38
C ALA A 58 -15.95 1.71 13.12
N GLN A 59 -15.32 2.56 13.92
CA GLN A 59 -13.90 2.86 13.84
C GLN A 59 -13.05 1.63 14.18
N ALA A 60 -13.42 0.86 15.21
CA ALA A 60 -12.72 -0.38 15.56
C ALA A 60 -12.78 -1.42 14.42
N GLU A 61 -13.91 -1.54 13.72
CA GLU A 61 -14.04 -2.41 12.54
C GLU A 61 -13.10 -1.96 11.41
N ILE A 62 -13.07 -0.66 11.11
CA ILE A 62 -12.17 -0.08 10.09
C ILE A 62 -10.70 -0.29 10.45
N ILE A 63 -10.31 -0.05 11.71
CA ILE A 63 -8.93 -0.27 12.17
C ILE A 63 -8.52 -1.74 11.97
N THR A 64 -9.41 -2.67 12.26
CA THR A 64 -9.15 -4.11 12.10
C THR A 64 -8.96 -4.46 10.63
N GLU A 65 -9.82 -3.95 9.76
CA GLU A 65 -9.72 -4.15 8.30
C GLU A 65 -8.41 -3.58 7.74
N LEU A 66 -8.07 -2.33 8.09
CA LEU A 66 -6.85 -1.68 7.63
C LEU A 66 -5.60 -2.40 8.12
N ARG A 67 -5.58 -2.87 9.37
CA ARG A 67 -4.46 -3.69 9.90
C ARG A 67 -4.32 -5.01 9.12
N GLY A 68 -5.43 -5.64 8.75
CA GLY A 68 -5.43 -6.83 7.91
C GLY A 68 -4.83 -6.58 6.52
N GLN A 69 -5.26 -5.48 5.87
CA GLN A 69 -4.73 -5.08 4.56
C GLN A 69 -3.23 -4.76 4.63
N VAL A 70 -2.77 -4.04 5.66
CA VAL A 70 -1.36 -3.74 5.86
C VAL A 70 -0.54 -5.03 6.00
N ASN A 71 -1.02 -6.00 6.76
CA ASN A 71 -0.31 -7.28 6.92
C ASN A 71 -0.29 -8.05 5.59
N GLN A 72 -1.41 -8.13 4.87
CA GLN A 72 -1.47 -8.78 3.56
C GLN A 72 -0.50 -8.14 2.56
N ILE A 73 -0.42 -6.81 2.50
CA ILE A 73 0.50 -6.11 1.60
C ILE A 73 1.95 -6.37 1.99
N ARG A 74 2.27 -6.35 3.29
CA ARG A 74 3.61 -6.71 3.78
C ARG A 74 3.99 -8.12 3.39
N ASP A 75 3.07 -9.08 3.50
CA ASP A 75 3.30 -10.47 3.10
C ASP A 75 3.52 -10.58 1.59
N GLN A 76 2.77 -9.84 0.77
CA GLN A 76 2.97 -9.80 -0.69
C GLN A 76 4.34 -9.22 -1.07
N ILE A 77 4.79 -8.16 -0.39
CA ILE A 77 6.13 -7.58 -0.60
C ILE A 77 7.20 -8.58 -0.20
N ALA A 78 7.05 -9.23 0.96
CA ALA A 78 7.98 -10.26 1.42
C ALA A 78 8.05 -11.45 0.46
N GLN A 79 6.90 -11.92 -0.05
CA GLN A 79 6.86 -13.00 -1.04
C GLN A 79 7.48 -12.58 -2.37
N ARG A 80 7.24 -11.36 -2.85
CA ARG A 80 7.86 -10.86 -4.09
C ARG A 80 9.37 -10.66 -3.94
N GLY A 81 9.82 -10.23 -2.77
CA GLY A 81 11.25 -10.16 -2.44
C GLY A 81 11.89 -11.55 -2.32
N ALA A 82 11.19 -12.51 -1.72
CA ALA A 82 11.65 -13.89 -1.57
C ALA A 82 11.51 -14.76 -2.84
N TYR A 83 10.76 -14.30 -3.85
CA TYR A 83 10.60 -14.96 -5.15
C TYR A 83 11.62 -14.48 -6.20
N ARG A 84 12.66 -13.71 -5.84
CA ARG A 84 13.90 -13.73 -6.64
C ARG A 84 14.55 -15.11 -6.40
N PRO A 85 14.65 -15.98 -7.41
CA PRO A 85 15.16 -17.33 -7.18
C PRO A 85 16.64 -17.26 -6.80
N ALA A 86 16.99 -17.71 -5.60
CA ALA A 86 18.35 -17.77 -5.06
C ALA A 86 19.28 -18.79 -5.78
N PHE A 87 18.95 -19.20 -7.01
CA PHE A 87 19.77 -20.09 -7.84
C PHE A 87 20.64 -19.33 -8.85
N ASP A 88 20.52 -18.00 -8.93
CA ASP A 88 21.33 -17.10 -9.79
C ASP A 88 22.04 -15.98 -8.99
N ASP A 89 22.02 -16.08 -7.65
CA ASP A 89 22.33 -14.96 -6.72
C ASP A 89 23.83 -14.59 -6.66
N PHE A 90 24.72 -15.44 -7.17
CA PHE A 90 26.16 -15.14 -7.19
C PHE A 90 26.62 -14.49 -8.51
N GLU A 91 25.95 -14.76 -9.63
CA GLU A 91 26.32 -14.19 -10.94
C GLU A 91 25.51 -12.91 -11.22
N GLU A 92 24.24 -12.84 -10.83
CA GLU A 92 23.41 -11.63 -11.02
C GLU A 92 23.85 -10.45 -10.14
N GLU A 93 24.35 -10.69 -8.93
CA GLU A 93 24.77 -9.61 -8.02
C GLU A 93 26.07 -8.93 -8.49
N GLU A 94 26.99 -9.70 -9.06
CA GLU A 94 28.21 -9.19 -9.72
C GLU A 94 27.88 -8.45 -11.02
N GLU A 95 26.93 -8.96 -11.81
CA GLU A 95 26.46 -8.27 -13.02
C GLU A 95 25.72 -6.97 -12.69
N GLU A 96 24.87 -6.96 -11.66
CA GLU A 96 24.16 -5.77 -11.20
C GLU A 96 25.14 -4.72 -10.64
N ALA A 97 26.20 -5.16 -9.93
CA ALA A 97 27.29 -4.30 -9.50
C ALA A 97 28.07 -3.69 -10.68
N ALA A 98 28.38 -4.49 -11.71
CA ALA A 98 29.06 -4.01 -12.92
C ALA A 98 28.19 -3.01 -13.71
N VAL A 99 26.89 -3.28 -13.84
CA VAL A 99 25.90 -2.37 -14.45
C VAL A 99 25.87 -1.05 -13.68
N MET A 100 25.83 -1.11 -12.36
CA MET A 100 25.83 0.07 -11.50
C MET A 100 27.15 0.87 -11.61
N GLU A 101 28.29 0.19 -11.70
CA GLU A 101 29.60 0.82 -11.87
C GLU A 101 29.72 1.55 -13.21
N ILE A 102 29.23 0.96 -14.31
CA ILE A 102 29.23 1.60 -15.64
C ILE A 102 28.41 2.90 -15.61
N VAL A 103 27.18 2.85 -15.09
CA VAL A 103 26.33 4.04 -15.03
C VAL A 103 26.91 5.09 -14.07
N TYR A 104 27.42 4.66 -12.91
CA TYR A 104 28.00 5.57 -11.93
C TYR A 104 29.28 6.24 -12.43
N SER A 105 30.15 5.51 -13.11
CA SER A 105 31.36 6.06 -13.73
C SER A 105 31.02 7.07 -14.82
N ALA A 106 30.03 6.79 -15.67
CA ALA A 106 29.54 7.76 -16.66
C ALA A 106 28.92 9.01 -16.03
N LEU A 107 28.14 8.86 -14.95
CA LEU A 107 27.59 10.00 -14.22
C LEU A 107 28.67 10.85 -13.54
N ARG A 108 29.77 10.22 -13.10
CA ARG A 108 30.83 10.86 -12.33
C ARG A 108 31.93 11.47 -13.19
N LEU A 109 32.26 10.83 -14.32
CA LEU A 109 33.42 11.14 -15.15
C LEU A 109 33.05 11.50 -16.60
N GLY A 110 31.79 11.29 -17.00
CA GLY A 110 31.31 11.61 -18.34
C GLY A 110 31.21 13.11 -18.62
N SER A 111 31.03 13.45 -19.89
CA SER A 111 30.75 14.82 -20.31
C SER A 111 29.39 15.30 -19.76
N GLU A 112 29.23 16.62 -19.62
CA GLU A 112 27.98 17.21 -19.14
C GLU A 112 26.76 16.74 -19.97
N ASP A 113 26.91 16.70 -21.30
CA ASP A 113 25.86 16.23 -22.21
C ASP A 113 25.48 14.76 -21.98
N LEU A 114 26.48 13.89 -21.76
CA LEU A 114 26.25 12.47 -21.46
C LEU A 114 25.54 12.31 -20.11
N VAL A 115 25.95 13.06 -19.09
CA VAL A 115 25.30 13.04 -17.76
C VAL A 115 23.84 13.48 -17.86
N TRP A 116 23.54 14.57 -18.58
CA TRP A 116 22.17 15.03 -18.79
C TRP A 116 21.31 14.00 -19.51
N HIS A 117 21.87 13.35 -20.53
CA HIS A 117 21.20 12.28 -21.26
C HIS A 117 20.83 11.09 -20.34
N ILE A 118 21.82 10.58 -19.59
CA ILE A 118 21.66 9.46 -18.65
C ILE A 118 20.61 9.80 -17.57
N VAL A 119 20.72 10.97 -16.93
CA VAL A 119 19.76 11.39 -15.89
C VAL A 119 18.34 11.55 -16.46
N GLY A 120 18.20 12.02 -17.69
CA GLY A 120 16.93 12.09 -18.39
C GLY A 120 16.26 10.71 -18.52
N ARG A 121 17.01 9.71 -18.98
CA ARG A 121 16.54 8.33 -19.13
C ARG A 121 16.16 7.69 -17.79
N ILE A 122 16.95 7.91 -16.74
CA ILE A 122 16.62 7.47 -15.37
C ILE A 122 15.30 8.08 -14.89
N ARG A 123 15.09 9.38 -15.11
CA ARG A 123 13.85 10.06 -14.72
C ARG A 123 12.62 9.55 -15.50
N ASN A 124 12.82 9.07 -16.72
CA ASN A 124 11.78 8.44 -17.53
C ASN A 124 11.49 6.98 -17.11
N GLY A 125 12.26 6.42 -16.17
CA GLY A 125 12.06 5.08 -15.64
C GLY A 125 12.61 3.96 -16.51
N GLU A 126 13.61 4.26 -17.35
CA GLU A 126 14.30 3.23 -18.13
C GLU A 126 15.13 2.29 -17.25
N ASP A 127 15.31 1.05 -17.72
CA ASP A 127 16.06 0.01 -17.01
C ASP A 127 17.56 0.30 -16.97
N LEU A 128 18.18 0.06 -15.81
CA LEU A 128 19.60 0.39 -15.59
C LEU A 128 20.54 -0.49 -16.43
N ARG A 129 20.15 -1.73 -16.74
CA ARG A 129 20.95 -2.65 -17.57
C ARG A 129 20.98 -2.18 -19.02
N ASP A 130 19.84 -1.71 -19.53
CA ASP A 130 19.77 -1.15 -20.88
C ASP A 130 20.55 0.17 -20.98
N LEU A 131 20.45 1.01 -19.94
CA LEU A 131 21.24 2.23 -19.84
C LEU A 131 22.75 1.94 -19.81
N ALA A 132 23.19 0.95 -19.01
CA ALA A 132 24.60 0.55 -18.95
C ALA A 132 25.13 0.03 -20.30
N LYS A 133 24.34 -0.73 -21.06
CA LYS A 133 24.73 -1.22 -22.39
C LYS A 133 24.94 -0.10 -23.39
N ASP A 134 24.07 0.91 -23.36
CA ASP A 134 24.18 2.07 -24.24
C ASP A 134 25.36 2.96 -23.83
N VAL A 135 25.51 3.23 -22.53
CA VAL A 135 26.65 3.97 -21.99
C VAL A 135 27.97 3.28 -22.29
N ALA A 136 28.07 1.96 -22.13
CA ALA A 136 29.26 1.21 -22.49
C ALA A 136 29.58 1.27 -24.00
N ARG A 137 28.56 1.40 -24.85
CA ARG A 137 28.71 1.59 -26.30
C ARG A 137 29.18 3.01 -26.64
N ASP A 138 28.63 4.00 -25.96
CA ASP A 138 28.94 5.43 -26.16
C ASP A 138 30.32 5.82 -25.60
N ILE A 139 30.77 5.17 -24.52
CA ILE A 139 32.15 5.28 -24.02
C ILE A 139 33.16 4.62 -24.99
N GLY A 140 32.68 3.78 -25.91
CA GLY A 140 33.48 3.03 -26.89
C GLY A 140 33.51 3.57 -28.33
N ILE A 141 33.15 4.83 -28.59
CA ILE A 141 33.07 5.48 -29.92
C ILE A 141 33.44 6.97 -29.71
N GLU A 142 34.48 7.61 -30.28
CA GLU A 142 35.24 7.41 -31.53
C GLU A 142 36.74 7.79 -31.39
N ASP A 143 37.64 6.90 -31.84
CA ASP A 143 38.89 7.32 -32.48
C ASP A 143 38.54 8.26 -33.67
N ASP A 144 39.34 9.30 -33.88
CA ASP A 144 39.28 10.32 -34.96
C ASP A 144 38.34 11.53 -34.79
N ILE A 145 38.80 12.53 -34.02
CA ILE A 145 38.73 13.93 -34.49
C ILE A 145 40.14 14.35 -34.88
N SER A 146 40.33 14.43 -36.19
CA SER A 146 41.53 14.80 -36.91
C SER A 146 41.77 16.31 -36.89
N VAL A 147 42.93 16.75 -36.38
CA VAL A 147 43.82 17.81 -36.92
C VAL A 147 45.26 17.49 -36.53
#